data_AF-A0A6N8EDW3-F1
#
_entry.id   AF-A0A6N8EDW3-F1
#
_cell.length_a   1.000
_cell.length_b   1.000
_cell.length_c   1.000
_cell.angle_alpha   90.00
_cell.angle_beta   90.00
_cell.angle_gamma   90.00
#
_symmetry.space_group_name_H-M   'P 1'
#
loop_
_entity.id
_entity.type
_entity.pdbx_description
1 polymer ?
#
loop_
_entity_poly.entity_id
_entity_poly.type
_entity_poly.pdbx_seq_one_letter_code
_entity_poly.pdbx_strand_id
1 'polypeptide(L)'
;MQIAIDLPKDFVGMQTEQAIAKEMRLAYALTLFKEGHLSLAKAAELANLDLYAFIATCKRERISVIDTTRDELLREMHLISEARV
;
A
#
# COMPACT_ATOMS: atom_id res chain seq x y z
N MET A 1 -19.98 5.37 -6.28
CA MET A 1 -20.14 4.05 -6.91
C MET A 1 -20.26 3.01 -5.81
N GLN A 2 -21.17 2.03 -5.94
CA GLN A 2 -21.32 0.94 -4.98
C GLN A 2 -20.95 -0.39 -5.66
N ILE A 3 -20.18 -1.22 -4.97
CA ILE A 3 -19.78 -2.58 -5.38
C ILE A 3 -20.26 -3.52 -4.27
N ALA A 4 -20.93 -4.61 -4.64
CA ALA A 4 -21.38 -5.64 -3.71
C ALA A 4 -20.47 -6.87 -3.82
N ILE A 5 -20.16 -7.49 -2.68
CA ILE A 5 -19.33 -8.70 -2.59
C ILE A 5 -20.08 -9.70 -1.73
N ASP A 6 -20.26 -10.92 -2.23
CA ASP A 6 -20.85 -12.00 -1.46
C ASP A 6 -19.80 -12.59 -0.50
N LEU A 7 -20.12 -12.56 0.79
CA LEU A 7 -19.30 -13.14 1.86
C LEU A 7 -20.04 -14.30 2.53
N PRO A 8 -19.32 -15.33 3.02
CA PRO A 8 -19.91 -16.39 3.81
C PRO A 8 -20.69 -15.85 5.02
N LYS A 9 -21.86 -16.42 5.31
CA LYS A 9 -22.78 -15.91 6.35
C LYS A 9 -22.19 -15.96 7.75
N ASP A 10 -21.39 -16.99 8.02
CA ASP A 10 -20.62 -17.18 9.25
C ASP A 10 -19.56 -16.10 9.45
N PHE A 11 -19.03 -15.53 8.36
CA PHE A 11 -18.06 -14.44 8.40
C PHE A 11 -18.70 -13.10 8.80
N VAL A 12 -19.88 -12.80 8.26
CA VAL A 12 -20.60 -11.53 8.53
C VAL A 12 -21.03 -11.41 10.00
N GLY A 13 -21.20 -12.53 10.70
CA GLY A 13 -21.49 -12.53 12.14
C GLY A 13 -20.32 -12.18 13.06
N MET A 14 -19.08 -12.18 12.54
CA MET A 14 -17.87 -11.98 13.34
C MET A 14 -17.46 -10.51 13.51
N GLN A 15 -17.88 -9.64 12.59
CA GLN A 15 -17.46 -8.26 12.53
C GLN A 15 -18.59 -7.35 12.03
N THR A 16 -18.48 -6.05 12.27
CA THR A 16 -19.41 -5.07 11.68
C THR A 16 -19.13 -4.88 10.20
N GLU A 17 -20.15 -4.54 9.42
CA GLU A 17 -20.00 -4.22 7.98
C GLU A 17 -18.93 -3.15 7.73
N GLN A 18 -18.83 -2.17 8.63
CA GLN A 18 -17.84 -1.09 8.55
C GLN A 18 -16.41 -1.60 8.73
N ALA A 19 -16.20 -2.57 9.63
CA ALA A 19 -14.89 -3.20 9.84
C ALA A 19 -14.49 -3.99 8.59
N ILE A 20 -15.40 -4.83 8.07
CA ILE A 20 -15.19 -5.61 6.85
C ILE A 20 -14.86 -4.69 5.67
N ALA A 21 -15.64 -3.63 5.46
CA ALA A 21 -15.42 -2.68 4.36
C ALA A 21 -14.08 -1.93 4.50
N LYS A 22 -13.62 -1.67 5.72
CA LYS A 22 -12.31 -1.06 5.97
C LYS A 22 -11.18 -2.03 5.66
N GLU A 23 -11.27 -3.27 6.14
CA GLU A 23 -10.28 -4.32 5.90
C GLU A 23 -10.16 -4.65 4.42
N MET A 24 -11.28 -4.83 3.72
CA MET A 24 -11.31 -5.14 2.29
C MET A 24 -10.67 -4.03 1.45
N ARG A 25 -10.98 -2.76 1.73
CA ARG A 25 -10.35 -1.62 1.03
C ARG A 25 -8.85 -1.59 1.23
N LEU A 26 -8.39 -1.80 2.46
CA LEU A 26 -6.97 -1.80 2.77
C LEU A 26 -6.25 -2.97 2.09
N ALA A 27 -6.78 -4.19 2.21
CA ALA A 27 -6.21 -5.39 1.61
C ALA A 27 -6.11 -5.26 0.09
N TYR A 28 -7.17 -4.75 -0.55
CA TYR A 28 -7.19 -4.56 -2.00
C TYR A 28 -6.22 -3.46 -2.45
N ALA A 29 -6.18 -2.32 -1.75
CA ALA A 29 -5.22 -1.25 -2.05
C ALA A 29 -3.77 -1.70 -1.92
N LEU A 30 -3.43 -2.47 -0.89
CA LEU A 30 -2.09 -3.02 -0.70
C LEU A 30 -1.71 -3.99 -1.81
N THR A 31 -2.65 -4.84 -2.22
CA THR A 31 -2.43 -5.81 -3.31
C THR A 31 -2.15 -5.09 -4.61
N LEU A 32 -3.02 -4.16 -5.01
CA LEU A 32 -2.87 -3.40 -6.25
C LEU A 32 -1.61 -2.52 -6.26
N PHE A 33 -1.24 -1.94 -5.11
CA PHE A 33 0.01 -1.19 -5.00
C PHE A 33 1.23 -2.10 -5.17
N LYS A 34 1.24 -3.25 -4.48
CA LYS A 34 2.34 -4.23 -4.57
C LYS A 34 2.52 -4.77 -5.98
N GLU A 35 1.44 -4.93 -6.73
CA GLU A 35 1.44 -5.36 -8.13
C GLU A 35 1.78 -4.23 -9.13
N GLY A 36 1.95 -3.00 -8.66
CA GLY A 36 2.27 -1.84 -9.49
C GLY A 36 1.07 -1.29 -10.28
N HIS A 37 -0.16 -1.73 -9.98
CA HIS A 37 -1.37 -1.25 -10.64
C HIS A 37 -1.81 0.14 -10.19
N LEU A 38 -1.44 0.55 -8.97
CA LEU A 38 -1.75 1.86 -8.42
C LEU A 38 -0.48 2.59 -8.01
N SER A 39 -0.49 3.91 -8.18
CA SER A 39 0.47 4.78 -7.50
C SER A 39 0.23 4.77 -6.00
N LEU A 40 1.26 5.13 -5.23
CA LEU A 40 1.19 5.23 -3.77
C LEU A 40 0.02 6.13 -3.31
N ALA A 41 -0.16 7.29 -3.95
CA ALA A 41 -1.24 8.22 -3.63
C ALA A 41 -2.63 7.63 -3.93
N LYS A 42 -2.78 6.91 -5.04
CA LYS A 42 -4.07 6.31 -5.39
C LYS A 42 -4.43 5.11 -4.51
N ALA A 43 -3.42 4.34 -4.10
CA ALA A 43 -3.61 3.26 -3.14
C ALA A 43 -4.00 3.79 -1.74
N ALA A 44 -3.39 4.90 -1.29
CA ALA A 44 -3.79 5.57 -0.06
C ALA A 44 -5.26 6.06 -0.10
N GLU A 45 -5.67 6.69 -1.21
CA GLU A 45 -7.07 7.10 -1.43
C GLU A 45 -8.02 5.91 -1.38
N LEU A 46 -7.70 4.79 -2.06
CA LEU A 46 -8.52 3.58 -2.07
C LEU A 46 -8.64 2.96 -0.68
N ALA A 47 -7.55 2.94 0.09
CA ALA A 47 -7.52 2.48 1.48
C ALA A 47 -8.25 3.44 2.43
N ASN A 48 -8.66 4.62 1.97
CA ASN A 48 -9.22 5.70 2.78
C ASN A 48 -8.28 6.10 3.93
N LEU A 49 -7.00 6.24 3.60
CA LEU A 49 -5.91 6.68 4.48
C LEU A 49 -5.22 7.90 3.89
N ASP A 50 -4.62 8.73 4.74
CA ASP A 50 -3.64 9.69 4.26
C ASP A 50 -2.37 8.98 3.75
N LEU A 51 -1.56 9.72 2.99
CA LEU A 51 -0.37 9.18 2.35
C LEU A 51 0.63 8.57 3.35
N TYR A 52 0.84 9.23 4.49
CA TYR A 52 1.82 8.78 5.49
C TYR A 52 1.31 7.54 6.25
N ALA A 53 0.02 7.49 6.58
CA ALA A 53 -0.62 6.33 7.18
C ALA A 53 -0.57 5.11 6.25
N PHE A 54 -0.73 5.32 4.94
CA PHE A 54 -0.58 4.25 3.95
C PHE A 54 0.88 3.77 3.84
N ILE A 55 1.85 4.69 3.82
CA ILE A 55 3.29 4.34 3.83
C ILE A 55 3.65 3.52 5.09
N ALA A 56 3.17 3.94 6.26
CA ALA A 56 3.41 3.23 7.52
C ALA A 56 2.81 1.82 7.49
N THR A 57 1.65 1.66 6.83
CA THR A 57 1.02 0.35 6.63
C THR A 57 1.82 -0.51 5.65
N CYS A 58 2.26 0.02 4.52
CA CYS A 58 3.14 -0.70 3.60
C CYS A 58 4.40 -1.22 4.31
N LYS A 59 5.01 -0.39 5.16
CA LYS A 59 6.18 -0.78 5.97
C LYS A 59 5.87 -1.95 6.91
N ARG A 60 4.72 -1.93 7.59
CA ARG A 60 4.27 -3.02 8.47
C ARG A 60 4.07 -4.32 7.70
N GLU A 61 3.48 -4.25 6.52
CA GLU A 61 3.22 -5.40 5.63
C GLU A 61 4.43 -5.80 4.76
N ARG A 62 5.59 -5.16 4.96
CA ARG A 62 6.84 -5.39 4.19
C ARG A 62 6.69 -5.18 2.67
N ILE A 63 5.86 -4.23 2.28
CA ILE A 63 5.71 -3.77 0.90
C ILE A 63 6.66 -2.58 0.70
N SER A 64 7.56 -2.68 -0.28
CA SER A 64 8.46 -1.57 -0.61
C SER A 64 7.66 -0.41 -1.21
N VAL A 65 7.83 0.78 -0.65
CA VAL A 65 7.27 2.03 -1.21
C VAL A 65 8.24 2.77 -2.11
N ILE A 66 9.52 2.35 -2.09
CA ILE A 66 10.58 2.90 -2.92
C ILE A 66 10.87 1.87 -4.00
N ASP A 67 10.70 2.29 -5.25
CA ASP A 67 11.08 1.51 -6.43
C ASP A 67 12.55 1.77 -6.75
N THR A 68 13.43 1.37 -5.84
CA THR A 68 14.87 1.50 -6.02
C THR A 68 15.52 0.30 -5.37
N THR A 69 16.28 -0.44 -6.16
CA THR A 69 17.08 -1.55 -5.65
C THR A 69 18.21 -1.02 -4.78
N ARG A 70 18.73 -1.86 -3.87
CA ARG A 70 19.92 -1.51 -3.08
C ARG A 70 21.09 -1.07 -3.96
N ASP A 71 21.30 -1.74 -5.09
CA ASP A 71 22.43 -1.48 -5.97
C ASP A 71 22.29 -0.19 -6.77
N GLU A 72 21.07 0.17 -7.16
CA GLU A 72 20.78 1.50 -7.73
C GLU A 72 21.01 2.59 -6.69
N LEU A 73 20.50 2.39 -5.46
CA LEU A 73 20.65 3.36 -4.38
C LEU A 73 22.12 3.57 -4.00
N LEU A 74 22.91 2.49 -3.94
CA LEU A 74 24.36 2.58 -3.71
C LEU A 74 25.10 3.29 -4.85
N ARG A 75 24.71 3.05 -6.11
CA ARG A 75 25.29 3.76 -7.26
C ARG A 75 24.97 5.26 -7.22
N GLU A 76 23.73 5.62 -6.94
CA GLU A 76 23.33 7.03 -6.78
C GLU A 76 24.09 7.72 -5.64
N MET A 77 24.25 7.05 -4.50
CA MET A 77 25.03 7.57 -3.38
C MET A 77 26.50 7.82 -3.75
N HIS A 78 27.10 6.95 -4.57
CA HIS A 78 28.47 7.11 -5.03
C HIS A 78 28.62 8.31 -5.96
N LEU A 79 27.72 8.48 -6.94
CA LEU A 79 27.71 9.62 -7.86
C LEU A 79 27.62 10.96 -7.14
N ILE A 80 26.78 11.06 -6.09
CA ILE A 80 26.64 12.28 -5.28
C ILE A 80 27.92 12.58 -4.49
N SER A 81 28.66 11.55 -4.08
CA SER A 81 29.92 11.72 -3.33
C SER A 81 31.08 12.21 -4.21
N GLU A 82 31.11 11.80 -5.48
CA GLU A 82 32.17 12.17 -6.43
C GLU A 82 31.95 13.56 -7.05
N ALA A 83 30.69 14.00 -7.18
CA ALA A 83 30.36 15.33 -7.72
C ALA A 83 30.71 16.51 -6.78
N ARG A 84 31.33 16.24 -5.62
CA ARG A 84 31.73 17.23 -4.61
C ARG A 84 33.24 17.56 -4.58
N VAL A 85 34.01 17.10 -5.57
CA VAL A 85 35.43 17.48 -5.78
C VAL A 85 35.52 18.52 -6.90
#